data_AF-A0A256I758-F1
#
_entry.id   AF-A0A256I758-F1
#
_cell.length_a   1.000
_cell.length_b   1.000
_cell.length_c   1.000
_cell.angle_alpha   90.00
_cell.angle_beta   90.00
_cell.angle_gamma   90.00
#
_symmetry.space_group_name_H-M   'P 1'
#
loop_
_entity.id
_entity.type
_entity.pdbx_description
1 polymer ?
#
loop_
_entity_poly.entity_id
_entity_poly.type
_entity_poly.pdbx_seq_one_letter_code
_entity_poly.pdbx_strand_id
1 'polypeptide(L)'
;MPSKLARFTDRCVALSQKAVGSDGNQPVKKGEGGYADWVIITLHGLREYLDLPYRRLLDILREMPDIVEKIGLSVEELPDFTTVCAR
;
A
#
# COMPACT_ATOMS: atom_id res chain seq x y z
N MET A 1 -16.53 -10.86 9.47
CA MET A 1 -15.38 -11.58 8.87
C MET A 1 -14.73 -10.66 7.85
N PRO A 2 -13.39 -10.56 7.79
CA PRO A 2 -12.72 -9.71 6.81
C PRO A 2 -12.94 -10.23 5.38
N SER A 3 -13.07 -9.32 4.42
CA SER A 3 -13.22 -9.65 2.99
C SER A 3 -11.98 -10.37 2.45
N LYS A 4 -12.10 -11.01 1.28
CA LYS A 4 -10.94 -11.62 0.59
C LYS A 4 -9.85 -10.59 0.33
N LEU A 5 -10.23 -9.37 -0.09
CA LEU A 5 -9.31 -8.27 -0.32
C LEU A 5 -8.61 -7.85 0.98
N ALA A 6 -9.36 -7.61 2.06
CA ALA A 6 -8.79 -7.25 3.36
C ALA A 6 -7.74 -8.27 3.83
N ARG A 7 -8.05 -9.57 3.75
CA ARG A 7 -7.12 -10.65 4.12
C ARG A 7 -5.90 -10.70 3.20
N PHE A 8 -6.09 -10.42 1.91
CA PHE A 8 -4.98 -10.35 0.96
C PHE A 8 -4.07 -9.17 1.31
N THR A 9 -4.62 -7.99 1.57
CA THR A 9 -3.87 -6.80 1.98
C THR A 9 -3.04 -7.07 3.23
N ASP A 10 -3.64 -7.61 4.31
CA ASP A 10 -2.92 -7.94 5.55
C ASP A 10 -1.73 -8.88 5.29
N ARG A 11 -1.93 -9.91 4.45
CA ARG A 11 -0.87 -10.86 4.10
C ARG A 11 0.21 -10.21 3.22
N CYS A 12 -0.19 -9.33 2.30
CA CYS A 12 0.72 -8.63 1.42
C CYS A 12 1.62 -7.66 2.20
N VAL A 13 1.06 -6.93 3.16
CA VAL A 13 1.80 -6.06 4.09
C VAL A 13 2.83 -6.87 4.88
N ALA A 14 2.41 -7.98 5.52
CA ALA A 14 3.31 -8.81 6.31
C ALA A 14 4.46 -9.41 5.48
N LEU A 15 4.18 -9.87 4.25
CA LEU A 15 5.20 -10.39 3.35
C LEU A 15 6.15 -9.29 2.87
N SER A 16 5.63 -8.11 2.56
CA SER A 16 6.42 -6.97 2.08
C SER A 16 7.36 -6.44 3.17
N GLN A 17 6.87 -6.29 4.40
CA GLN A 17 7.69 -5.88 5.54
C GLN A 17 8.83 -6.87 5.79
N LYS A 18 8.51 -8.17 5.78
CA LYS A 18 9.50 -9.23 5.91
C LYS A 18 10.54 -9.22 4.79
N ALA A 19 10.12 -8.98 3.55
CA ALA A 19 11.01 -8.95 2.39
C ALA A 19 12.04 -7.81 2.45
N VAL A 20 11.64 -6.66 2.98
CA VAL A 20 12.51 -5.46 3.12
C VAL A 20 13.27 -5.46 4.46
N GLY A 21 12.99 -6.39 5.38
CA GLY A 21 13.55 -6.38 6.74
C GLY A 21 13.10 -5.14 7.53
N SER A 22 11.88 -4.67 7.27
CA SER A 22 11.33 -3.39 7.76
C SER A 22 10.35 -3.56 8.93
N ASP A 23 10.51 -4.58 9.76
CA ASP A 23 9.65 -4.80 10.93
C ASP A 23 9.60 -3.52 11.80
N GLY A 24 8.45 -2.85 11.82
CA GLY A 24 8.25 -1.62 12.59
C GLY A 24 8.58 -0.29 11.90
N ASN A 25 8.97 -0.27 10.62
CA ASN A 25 9.11 0.99 9.89
C ASN A 25 7.75 1.65 9.64
N GLN A 26 7.64 2.94 9.98
CA GLN A 26 6.47 3.73 9.66
C GLN A 26 6.23 3.75 8.14
N PRO A 27 4.97 3.60 7.69
CA PRO A 27 4.66 3.52 6.26
C PRO A 27 4.99 4.82 5.51
N VAL A 28 4.87 5.97 6.19
CA VAL A 28 5.26 7.29 5.68
C VAL A 28 6.20 7.96 6.67
N LYS A 29 7.33 8.48 6.17
CA LYS A 29 8.20 9.39 6.93
C LYS A 29 7.80 10.83 6.63
N LYS A 30 7.04 11.45 7.54
CA LYS A 30 6.63 12.86 7.43
C LYS A 30 7.87 13.76 7.49
N GLY A 31 8.08 14.59 6.46
CA GLY A 31 9.23 15.49 6.34
C GLY A 31 10.07 15.23 5.10
N GLU A 32 10.71 14.05 5.02
CA GLU A 32 11.54 13.66 3.85
C GLU A 32 10.70 13.15 2.66
N GLY A 33 9.37 13.08 2.80
CA GLY A 33 8.43 12.79 1.71
C GLY A 33 8.45 11.35 1.21
N GLY A 34 9.06 10.42 1.96
CA GLY A 34 9.30 9.06 1.54
C GLY A 34 8.29 8.05 2.06
N TYR A 35 7.87 7.15 1.17
CA TYR A 35 7.18 5.90 1.52
C TYR A 35 8.21 4.83 1.89
N ALA A 36 7.87 3.99 2.86
CA ALA A 36 8.64 2.79 3.10
C ALA A 36 8.54 1.84 1.89
N ASP A 37 9.63 1.14 1.55
CA ASP A 37 9.63 0.27 0.36
C ASP A 37 8.57 -0.83 0.43
N TRP A 38 8.26 -1.32 1.64
CA TRP A 38 7.21 -2.31 1.84
C TRP A 38 5.82 -1.79 1.46
N VAL A 39 5.56 -0.48 1.57
CA VAL A 39 4.30 0.14 1.13
C VAL A 39 4.20 0.07 -0.39
N ILE A 40 5.29 0.40 -1.10
CA ILE A 40 5.34 0.34 -2.56
C ILE A 40 5.15 -1.10 -3.06
N ILE A 41 5.82 -2.07 -2.41
CA ILE A 41 5.65 -3.50 -2.74
C ILE A 41 4.21 -3.96 -2.46
N THR A 42 3.60 -3.50 -1.37
CA THR A 42 2.20 -3.83 -1.05
C THR A 42 1.23 -3.28 -2.11
N LEU A 43 1.40 -2.02 -2.52
CA LEU A 43 0.59 -1.42 -3.59
C LEU A 43 0.80 -2.14 -4.92
N HIS A 44 2.02 -2.56 -5.23
CA HIS A 44 2.30 -3.40 -6.38
C HIS A 44 1.59 -4.77 -6.29
N GLY A 45 1.62 -5.43 -5.13
CA GLY A 45 0.90 -6.68 -4.93
C GLY A 45 -0.62 -6.55 -5.09
N LEU A 46 -1.20 -5.44 -4.62
CA LEU A 46 -2.63 -5.13 -4.82
C LEU A 46 -2.96 -4.84 -6.28
N ARG A 47 -2.05 -4.17 -7.00
CA ARG A 47 -2.15 -3.93 -8.44
C ARG A 47 -2.29 -5.25 -9.20
N GLU A 48 -1.38 -6.19 -8.96
CA GLU A 48 -1.37 -7.50 -9.61
C GLU A 48 -2.58 -8.34 -9.20
N TYR A 49 -2.99 -8.28 -7.92
CA TYR A 49 -4.14 -9.05 -7.42
C TYR A 49 -5.46 -8.62 -8.05
N LEU A 50 -5.64 -7.32 -8.28
CA LEU A 50 -6.86 -6.75 -8.85
C LEU A 50 -6.80 -6.61 -10.37
N ASP A 51 -5.63 -6.83 -10.99
CA ASP A 51 -5.37 -6.64 -12.42
C ASP A 51 -5.75 -5.23 -12.91
N LEU A 52 -5.24 -4.20 -12.21
CA LEU A 52 -5.56 -2.80 -12.48
C LEU A 52 -4.32 -1.96 -12.76
N PRO A 53 -4.39 -0.91 -13.58
CA PRO A 53 -3.32 0.07 -13.65
C PRO A 53 -3.23 0.89 -12.34
N TYR A 54 -2.03 1.36 -11.99
CA TYR A 54 -1.79 2.09 -10.73
C TYR A 54 -2.73 3.27 -10.48
N ARG A 55 -3.04 4.04 -11.53
CA ARG A 55 -3.99 5.16 -11.42
C ARG A 55 -5.36 4.70 -10.93
N ARG A 56 -5.91 3.66 -11.55
CA ARG A 56 -7.21 3.10 -11.17
C ARG A 56 -7.17 2.44 -9.80
N LEU A 57 -6.07 1.76 -9.46
CA LEU A 57 -5.87 1.19 -8.13
C LEU A 57 -5.97 2.27 -7.05
N LEU A 58 -5.25 3.38 -7.20
CA LEU A 58 -5.23 4.45 -6.22
C LEU A 58 -6.56 5.19 -6.13
N ASP A 59 -7.27 5.38 -7.24
CA ASP A 59 -8.63 5.93 -7.25
C ASP A 59 -9.58 5.03 -6.43
N ILE A 60 -9.50 3.71 -6.59
CA ILE A 60 -10.31 2.76 -5.80
C ILE A 60 -9.92 2.77 -4.33
N LEU A 61 -8.62 2.80 -4.03
CA LEU A 61 -8.16 2.82 -2.63
C LEU A 61 -8.63 4.08 -1.89
N ARG A 62 -8.77 5.23 -2.56
CA ARG A 62 -9.36 6.44 -1.96
C ARG A 62 -10.79 6.24 -1.48
N GLU A 63 -11.56 5.40 -2.16
CA GLU A 63 -12.94 5.05 -1.79
C GLU A 63 -13.00 3.89 -0.77
N MET A 64 -11.86 3.31 -0.38
CA MET A 64 -11.76 2.15 0.50
C MET A 64 -10.85 2.41 1.71
N PRO A 65 -11.21 3.33 2.62
CA PRO A 65 -10.38 3.73 3.76
C PRO A 65 -9.95 2.54 4.63
N ASP A 66 -10.82 1.55 4.84
CA ASP A 66 -10.52 0.34 5.61
C ASP A 66 -9.36 -0.48 5.02
N ILE A 67 -9.15 -0.44 3.70
CA ILE A 67 -8.03 -1.12 3.04
C ILE A 67 -6.76 -0.30 3.14
N VAL A 68 -6.88 1.03 3.07
CA VAL A 68 -5.76 1.97 3.22
C VAL A 68 -5.19 1.91 4.64
N GLU A 69 -6.07 1.84 5.65
CA GLU A 69 -5.68 1.69 7.05
C GLU A 69 -4.87 0.41 7.29
N LYS A 70 -5.14 -0.67 6.55
CA LYS A 70 -4.36 -1.92 6.64
C LYS A 70 -2.92 -1.78 6.14
N ILE A 71 -2.68 -0.83 5.23
CA ILE A 71 -1.35 -0.44 4.78
C ILE A 71 -0.71 0.55 5.78
N GLY A 72 -1.43 0.95 6.83
CA GLY A 72 -0.99 1.91 7.84
C GLY A 72 -0.99 3.35 7.35
N LEU A 73 -1.71 3.64 6.27
CA LEU A 73 -1.84 4.98 5.68
C LEU A 73 -3.22 5.57 6.00
N SER A 74 -3.33 6.89 5.93
CA SER A 74 -4.61 7.56 5.69
C SER A 74 -4.87 7.75 4.18
N VAL A 75 -6.10 8.07 3.80
CA VAL A 75 -6.46 8.33 2.38
C VAL A 75 -5.68 9.52 1.82
N GLU A 76 -5.40 10.51 2.64
CA GLU A 76 -4.61 11.70 2.30
C GLU A 76 -3.11 11.39 2.16
N GLU A 77 -2.66 10.31 2.80
CA GLU A 77 -1.29 9.81 2.75
C GLU A 77 -1.08 8.78 1.62
N LEU A 78 -2.08 8.54 0.76
CA LEU A 78 -1.89 7.69 -0.40
C LEU A 78 -0.90 8.32 -1.39
N PRO A 79 0.06 7.53 -1.92
CA PRO A 79 0.98 8.03 -2.94
C PRO A 79 0.25 8.44 -4.21
N ASP A 80 0.80 9.43 -4.90
CA ASP A 80 0.43 9.67 -6.29
C ASP A 80 0.89 8.48 -7.15
N PHE A 81 0.13 8.18 -8.20
CA PHE A 81 0.45 7.05 -9.09
C PHE A 81 1.85 7.19 -9.72
N THR A 82 2.31 8.42 -9.95
CA THR A 82 3.66 8.70 -10.47
C THR A 82 4.75 8.31 -9.48
N THR A 83 4.51 8.42 -8.17
CA THR A 83 5.46 8.01 -7.12
C THR A 83 5.66 6.50 -7.12
N VAL A 84 4.60 5.73 -7.38
CA VAL A 84 4.66 4.26 -7.43
C VAL A 84 5.25 3.76 -8.76
N CYS A 85 5.08 4.50 -9.85
CA CYS A 85 5.66 4.15 -11.16
C CYS A 85 7.17 4.44 -11.27
N ALA A 86 7.72 5.31 -10.42
CA ALA A 86 9.10 5.77 -10.52
C ALA A 86 10.11 4.88 -9.75
N ARG A 87 9.64 3.86 -9.05
CA ARG A 87 10.47 2.90 -8.28
C ARG A 87 10.36 1.50 -8.88
#